data_AF-A0A2D5FB96-F1
#
_entry.id   AF-A0A2D5FB96-F1
#
_cell.length_a   1.000
_cell.length_b   1.000
_cell.length_c   1.000
_cell.angle_alpha   90.00
_cell.angle_beta   90.00
_cell.angle_gamma   90.00
#
_symmetry.space_group_name_H-M   'P 1'
#
loop_
_entity.id
_entity.type
_entity.pdbx_description
1 polymer ?
#
loop_
_entity_poly.entity_id
_entity_poly.type
_entity_poly.pdbx_seq_one_letter_code
_entity_poly.pdbx_strand_id
1 'polypeptide(L)'
;MWQRLNNLANIYAKSDLDKALTTAKKALDNNGRNPSLLDTIGWIYLEKDMPTDALFYLREASALDSSNPEIRYHQGVALARLNRNPEAIREFKTALQLSDDFNGASEARTWLNKLQN
;
A
#
# COMPACT_ATOMS: atom_id res chain seq x y z
N MET A 1 -2.94 5.94 20.31
CA MET A 1 -3.57 6.73 19.22
C MET A 1 -3.37 6.04 17.86
N TRP A 2 -3.60 4.72 17.77
CA TRP A 2 -3.37 3.92 16.55
C TRP A 2 -4.67 3.33 15.96
N GLN A 3 -5.76 3.34 16.72
CA GLN A 3 -7.04 2.72 16.33
C GLN A 3 -7.91 3.56 15.36
N ARG A 4 -7.47 4.76 14.93
CA ARG A 4 -8.33 5.67 14.13
C ARG A 4 -8.10 5.60 12.61
N LEU A 5 -6.94 5.14 12.14
CA LEU A 5 -6.66 5.07 10.69
C LEU A 5 -7.17 3.76 10.07
N ASN A 6 -7.12 2.65 10.82
CA ASN A 6 -7.69 1.38 10.39
C ASN A 6 -9.23 1.47 10.15
N ASN A 7 -9.88 2.42 10.80
CA ASN A 7 -11.29 2.71 10.58
C ASN A 7 -11.54 3.52 9.29
N LEU A 8 -10.62 4.38 8.84
CA LEU A 8 -10.87 5.24 7.68
C LEU A 8 -10.83 4.44 6.36
N ALA A 9 -9.85 3.56 6.21
CA ALA A 9 -9.76 2.65 5.06
C ALA A 9 -10.97 1.69 5.01
N ASN A 10 -11.35 1.10 6.15
CA ASN A 10 -12.52 0.21 6.24
C ASN A 10 -13.87 0.92 6.07
N ILE A 11 -14.00 2.20 6.47
CA ILE A 11 -15.24 2.98 6.31
C ILE A 11 -15.45 3.39 4.85
N TYR A 12 -14.39 3.66 4.08
CA TYR A 12 -14.55 4.09 2.68
C TYR A 12 -14.45 2.97 1.63
N ALA A 13 -13.89 1.81 1.98
CA ALA A 13 -13.78 0.64 1.12
C ALA A 13 -15.13 0.07 0.61
N LYS A 14 -16.28 0.64 1.00
CA LYS A 14 -17.61 0.14 0.59
C LYS A 14 -18.51 1.10 -0.20
N SER A 15 -18.14 2.36 -0.46
CA SER A 15 -19.10 3.24 -1.19
C SER A 15 -18.54 4.39 -2.02
N ASP A 16 -17.38 4.98 -1.69
CA ASP A 16 -16.91 6.19 -2.40
C ASP A 16 -15.39 6.39 -2.26
N LEU A 17 -14.64 5.80 -3.20
CA LEU A 17 -13.17 5.91 -3.24
C LEU A 17 -12.70 7.35 -3.50
N ASP A 18 -13.50 8.19 -4.14
CA ASP A 18 -13.16 9.60 -4.41
C ASP A 18 -13.23 10.46 -3.15
N LYS A 19 -14.26 10.26 -2.32
CA LYS A 19 -14.33 10.87 -0.99
C LYS A 19 -13.22 10.36 -0.08
N ALA A 20 -12.90 9.06 -0.14
CA ALA A 20 -11.78 8.47 0.60
C ALA A 20 -10.47 9.20 0.26
N LEU A 21 -10.16 9.29 -1.03
CA LEU A 21 -8.95 9.92 -1.53
C LEU A 21 -8.90 11.40 -1.15
N THR A 22 -10.00 12.13 -1.31
CA THR A 22 -10.10 13.54 -0.94
C THR A 22 -9.85 13.75 0.55
N THR A 23 -10.41 12.89 1.40
CA THR A 23 -10.25 12.96 2.85
C THR A 23 -8.83 12.63 3.27
N ALA A 24 -8.23 11.59 2.69
CA ALA A 24 -6.86 11.18 2.97
C ALA A 24 -5.85 12.25 2.53
N LYS A 25 -6.04 12.88 1.36
CA LYS A 25 -5.20 13.99 0.89
C LYS A 25 -5.30 15.22 1.81
N LYS A 26 -6.50 15.62 2.23
CA LYS A 26 -6.67 16.70 3.23
C LYS A 26 -5.99 16.37 4.55
N ALA A 27 -6.01 15.10 4.97
CA ALA A 27 -5.32 14.68 6.19
C ALA A 27 -3.79 14.76 6.03
N LEU A 28 -3.25 14.45 4.85
CA LEU A 28 -1.84 14.58 4.52
C LEU A 28 -1.40 16.06 4.55
N ASP A 29 -2.19 16.97 3.98
CA ASP A 29 -1.90 18.40 3.95
C ASP A 29 -1.81 19.01 5.36
N ASN A 30 -2.65 18.54 6.29
CA ASN A 30 -2.72 19.07 7.66
C ASN A 30 -1.72 18.44 8.64
N ASN A 31 -1.31 17.18 8.43
CA ASN A 31 -0.47 16.43 9.38
C ASN A 31 0.95 16.18 8.90
N GLY A 32 1.32 16.73 7.73
CA GLY A 32 2.63 16.53 7.11
C GLY A 32 2.80 15.11 6.55
N ARG A 33 3.95 14.88 5.91
CA ARG A 33 4.31 13.61 5.27
C ARG A 33 4.41 12.47 6.29
N ASN A 34 3.30 11.76 6.50
CA ASN A 34 3.18 10.60 7.38
C ASN A 34 3.14 9.31 6.52
N PRO A 35 4.03 8.32 6.79
CA PRO A 35 4.10 7.09 6.00
C PRO A 35 2.78 6.32 5.94
N SER A 36 2.03 6.24 7.04
CA SER A 36 0.75 5.53 7.08
C SER A 36 -0.35 6.22 6.26
N LEU A 37 -0.34 7.55 6.20
CA LEU A 37 -1.28 8.30 5.33
C LEU A 37 -0.93 8.14 3.86
N LEU A 38 0.36 8.19 3.53
CA LEU A 38 0.84 7.96 2.17
C LEU A 38 0.53 6.51 1.71
N ASP A 39 0.69 5.54 2.60
CA ASP A 39 0.31 4.14 2.36
C ASP A 39 -1.19 3.99 2.09
N THR A 40 -2.03 4.60 2.93
CA THR A 40 -3.49 4.60 2.75
C THR A 40 -3.89 5.21 1.40
N ILE A 41 -3.28 6.34 1.02
CA ILE A 41 -3.53 6.98 -0.29
C ILE A 41 -3.11 6.04 -1.42
N GLY A 42 -1.93 5.42 -1.29
CA GLY A 42 -1.44 4.43 -2.24
C GLY A 42 -2.40 3.26 -2.43
N TRP A 43 -2.92 2.71 -1.33
CA TRP A 43 -3.91 1.64 -1.36
C TRP A 43 -5.22 2.07 -2.03
N ILE A 44 -5.74 3.26 -1.73
CA ILE A 44 -6.94 3.79 -2.39
C ILE A 44 -6.73 3.90 -3.90
N TYR A 45 -5.55 4.31 -4.37
CA TYR A 45 -5.24 4.34 -5.80
C TYR A 45 -5.20 2.94 -6.43
N LEU A 46 -4.75 1.91 -5.71
CA LEU A 46 -4.86 0.52 -6.18
C LEU A 46 -6.31 0.08 -6.30
N GLU A 47 -7.15 0.41 -5.33
CA GLU A 47 -8.59 0.10 -5.39
C GLU A 47 -9.31 0.85 -6.54
N LYS A 48 -8.76 1.99 -6.97
CA LYS A 48 -9.24 2.74 -8.15
C LYS A 48 -8.65 2.27 -9.48
N ASP A 49 -7.88 1.17 -9.49
CA ASP A 49 -7.15 0.67 -10.66
C ASP A 49 -6.17 1.69 -11.28
N MET A 50 -5.56 2.51 -10.43
CA MET A 50 -4.55 3.52 -10.79
C MET A 50 -3.18 3.15 -10.19
N PRO A 51 -2.53 2.08 -10.66
CA PRO A 51 -1.33 1.55 -10.01
C PRO A 51 -0.08 2.45 -10.17
N THR A 52 -0.04 3.31 -11.17
CA THR A 52 1.04 4.30 -11.34
C THR A 52 1.02 5.34 -10.23
N ASP A 53 -0.14 5.93 -9.95
CA ASP A 53 -0.33 6.88 -8.86
C ASP A 53 -0.09 6.20 -7.52
N ALA A 54 -0.61 4.98 -7.33
CA ALA A 54 -0.37 4.21 -6.12
C ALA A 54 1.13 4.07 -5.84
N LEU A 55 1.91 3.66 -6.84
CA LEU A 55 3.35 3.45 -6.69
C LEU A 55 4.09 4.73 -6.30
N PHE A 56 3.64 5.90 -6.75
CA PHE A 56 4.22 7.18 -6.34
C PHE A 56 4.10 7.39 -4.83
N TYR A 57 2.89 7.32 -4.28
CA TYR A 57 2.67 7.55 -2.83
C TYR A 57 3.30 6.46 -1.99
N LEU A 58 3.23 5.20 -2.43
CA LEU A 58 3.84 4.09 -1.72
C LEU A 58 5.36 4.21 -1.66
N ARG A 59 6.00 4.76 -2.70
CA ARG A 59 7.45 5.06 -2.67
C ARG A 59 7.80 6.13 -1.65
N GLU A 60 7.03 7.21 -1.60
CA GLU A 60 7.20 8.23 -0.55
C GLU A 60 7.00 7.61 0.85
N ALA A 61 5.97 6.77 1.02
CA ALA A 61 5.72 6.06 2.27
C ALA A 61 6.91 5.20 2.70
N SER A 62 7.46 4.40 1.77
CA SER A 62 8.60 3.53 2.04
C SER A 62 9.92 4.25 2.31
N ALA A 63 10.06 5.48 1.79
CA ALA A 63 11.22 6.33 2.03
C ALA A 63 11.22 6.90 3.45
N LEU A 64 10.03 7.04 4.04
CA LEU A 64 9.84 7.51 5.42
C LEU A 64 9.83 6.36 6.43
N ASP A 65 9.31 5.20 6.03
CA ASP A 65 9.32 3.98 6.83
C ASP A 65 9.72 2.78 5.96
N SER A 66 11.02 2.49 5.96
CA SER A 66 11.57 1.36 5.20
C SER A 66 11.35 0.01 5.87
N SER A 67 10.96 0.00 7.15
CA SER A 67 10.78 -1.21 7.96
C SER A 67 9.35 -1.74 7.96
N ASN A 68 8.41 -1.03 7.35
CA ASN A 68 7.01 -1.46 7.33
C ASN A 68 6.73 -2.52 6.25
N PRO A 69 6.31 -3.73 6.63
CA PRO A 69 6.03 -4.81 5.70
C PRO A 69 4.77 -4.57 4.86
N GLU A 70 3.74 -3.88 5.38
CA GLU A 70 2.50 -3.59 4.65
C GLU A 70 2.77 -2.64 3.48
N ILE A 71 3.58 -1.60 3.69
CA ILE A 71 3.98 -0.66 2.63
C ILE A 71 4.73 -1.39 1.51
N ARG A 72 5.66 -2.30 1.87
CA ARG A 72 6.40 -3.13 0.90
C ARG A 72 5.45 -4.03 0.13
N TYR A 73 4.50 -4.66 0.80
CA TYR A 73 3.48 -5.47 0.16
C TYR A 73 2.64 -4.66 -0.84
N HIS A 74 2.13 -3.49 -0.46
CA HIS A 74 1.35 -2.63 -1.34
C HIS A 74 2.16 -2.17 -2.56
N GLN A 75 3.46 -1.86 -2.40
CA GLN A 75 4.35 -1.60 -3.55
C GLN A 75 4.46 -2.80 -4.48
N GLY A 76 4.60 -4.00 -3.93
CA GLY A 76 4.62 -5.25 -4.69
C GLY A 76 3.35 -5.40 -5.53
N VAL A 77 2.17 -5.14 -4.95
CA VAL A 77 0.89 -5.17 -5.66
C VAL A 77 0.85 -4.14 -6.80
N ALA A 78 1.26 -2.90 -6.53
CA ALA A 78 1.31 -1.84 -7.54
C ALA A 78 2.23 -2.21 -8.72
N LEU A 79 3.42 -2.72 -8.42
CA LEU A 79 4.39 -3.17 -9.41
C LEU A 79 3.87 -4.36 -10.22
N ALA A 80 3.20 -5.32 -9.58
CA ALA A 80 2.59 -6.46 -10.27
C ALA A 80 1.49 -6.02 -11.25
N ARG A 81 0.61 -5.08 -10.84
CA ARG A 81 -0.42 -4.51 -11.73
C ARG A 81 0.18 -3.70 -12.89
N LEU A 82 1.38 -3.15 -12.71
CA LEU A 82 2.14 -2.49 -13.78
C LEU A 82 2.96 -3.46 -14.64
N ASN A 83 2.81 -4.78 -14.47
CA ASN A 83 3.62 -5.82 -15.12
C ASN A 83 5.14 -5.72 -14.86
N ARG A 84 5.54 -5.04 -13.78
CA ARG A 84 6.94 -4.90 -13.34
C ARG A 84 7.31 -6.05 -12.42
N ASN A 85 7.11 -7.28 -12.90
CA ASN A 85 7.18 -8.52 -12.11
C ASN A 85 8.52 -8.71 -11.35
N PRO A 86 9.70 -8.43 -11.94
CA PRO A 86 10.96 -8.56 -11.21
C PRO A 86 11.06 -7.64 -9.99
N GLU A 87 10.47 -6.44 -10.06
CA GLU A 87 10.41 -5.50 -8.95
C GLU A 87 9.38 -5.95 -7.92
N ALA A 88 8.19 -6.37 -8.37
CA ALA A 88 7.13 -6.87 -7.49
C ALA A 88 7.62 -8.04 -6.63
N ILE A 89 8.34 -9.01 -7.22
CA ILE A 89 8.92 -10.15 -6.51
C ILE A 89 9.88 -9.68 -5.40
N ARG A 90 10.71 -8.66 -5.67
CA ARG A 90 11.63 -8.12 -4.66
C ARG A 90 10.88 -7.50 -3.48
N GLU A 91 9.83 -6.73 -3.77
CA GLU A 91 9.03 -6.09 -2.72
C GLU A 91 8.27 -7.11 -1.87
N PHE A 92 7.65 -8.13 -2.48
CA PHE A 92 6.96 -9.18 -1.72
C PHE A 92 7.92 -10.01 -0.86
N LYS A 93 9.12 -10.33 -1.37
CA LYS A 93 10.16 -11.00 -0.56
C LYS A 93 10.60 -10.13 0.60
N THR A 94 10.82 -8.84 0.37
CA THR A 94 11.23 -7.89 1.41
C THR A 94 10.15 -7.75 2.48
N ALA A 95 8.88 -7.65 2.09
CA ALA A 95 7.75 -7.61 3.03
C ALA A 95 7.75 -8.83 3.96
N LEU A 96 7.84 -10.04 3.40
CA LEU A 96 7.85 -11.30 4.14
C LEU A 96 9.13 -11.53 4.97
N GLN A 97 10.24 -10.87 4.62
CA GLN A 97 11.47 -10.87 5.43
C GLN A 97 11.37 -9.94 6.64
N LEU A 98 10.66 -8.82 6.51
CA LEU A 98 10.47 -7.86 7.60
C LEU A 98 9.48 -8.39 8.65
N SER A 99 8.39 -8.99 8.22
CA SER A 99 7.43 -9.71 9.08
C SER A 99 6.69 -10.76 8.24
N ASP A 100 6.40 -11.90 8.84
CA ASP A 100 5.51 -12.91 8.25
C ASP A 100 4.06 -12.80 8.76
N ASP A 101 3.82 -11.87 9.71
CA ASP A 101 2.55 -11.51 10.34
C ASP A 101 2.24 -10.02 10.09
N PHE A 102 1.55 -9.73 8.98
CA PHE A 102 1.04 -8.41 8.61
C PHE A 102 -0.18 -8.56 7.69
N ASN A 103 -0.98 -7.50 7.54
CA ASN A 103 -2.14 -7.53 6.66
C ASN A 103 -1.69 -7.63 5.19
N GLY A 104 -1.97 -8.76 4.54
CA GLY A 104 -1.51 -9.03 3.17
C GLY A 104 -0.38 -10.06 3.06
N ALA A 105 0.10 -10.64 4.17
CA ALA A 105 1.19 -11.62 4.13
C ALA A 105 0.84 -12.89 3.33
N SER A 106 -0.40 -13.38 3.45
CA SER A 106 -0.88 -14.55 2.70
C SER A 106 -0.98 -14.25 1.19
N GLU A 107 -1.47 -13.06 0.86
CA GLU A 107 -1.59 -12.54 -0.50
C GLU A 107 -0.21 -12.32 -1.11
N ALA A 108 0.76 -11.80 -0.35
CA ALA A 108 2.15 -11.64 -0.80
C ALA A 108 2.76 -12.99 -1.22
N ARG A 109 2.54 -14.05 -0.44
CA ARG A 109 2.98 -15.42 -0.79
C ARG A 109 2.29 -15.92 -2.06
N THR A 110 1.01 -15.63 -2.22
CA THR A 110 0.23 -16.00 -3.41
C THR A 110 0.75 -15.30 -4.66
N TRP A 111 1.04 -13.99 -4.56
CA TRP A 111 1.65 -13.22 -5.63
C TRP A 111 3.03 -13.75 -6.01
N LEU A 112 3.88 -14.09 -5.05
CA LEU A 112 5.19 -14.68 -5.33
C LEU A 112 5.06 -15.98 -6.12
N ASN A 113 4.19 -16.89 -5.69
CA ASN A 113 3.94 -18.13 -6.41
C ASN A 113 3.43 -17.86 -7.83
N LYS A 114 2.54 -16.88 -8.01
CA LYS A 114 2.00 -16.54 -9.33
C LYS A 114 3.05 -15.93 -10.27
N LEU A 115 3.95 -15.09 -9.76
CA LEU A 115 4.93 -14.34 -10.56
C LEU A 115 6.20 -15.13 -10.86
N GLN A 116 6.44 -16.23 -10.15
CA GLN A 116 7.62 -17.08 -10.32
C GLN A 116 7.35 -18.36 -11.14
N ASN A 117 6.09 -18.63 -11.46
CA ASN A 117 5.66 -19.68 -12.38
C ASN A 117 5.36 -19.08 -13.76
#